data_AF-A0A0E2BCT3-F1
#
_entry.id   AF-A0A0E2BCT3-F1
#
_cell.length_a   1.000
_cell.length_b   1.000
_cell.length_c   1.000
_cell.angle_alpha   90.00
_cell.angle_beta   90.00
_cell.angle_gamma   90.00
#
_symmetry.space_group_name_H-M   'P 1'
#
loop_
_entity.id
_entity.type
_entity.pdbx_description
1 polymer ?
#
loop_
_entity_poly.entity_id
_entity_poly.type
_entity_poly.pdbx_seq_one_letter_code
_entity_poly.pdbx_strand_id
1 'polypeptide(L)'
;MPTQLPGWADWGQKERAEQIASSDYIKNQDVIVFESLSDPNTRKILLDGIRSQYPYQTDAVGRTRSGWNATLGTYRQSTSADGGVVIVSQWPIEEKVQYIFNNPGCGPDSSYNKGFTYVRINKNGKKFHVIGTQVQTVGPACSDLGRSARRSQFGNIKDFINTKTIPADELVLIAGDMNVTRGSIEYYEMLTNLNVSEPKYAGIPFTQDPKVNSFTALKRSGSEPVYTNYVLVSKSYFQPQVWQNLAYDPISPKIWKRSNGHISYELSDSYPVYGFVYADSTTPTKSGHKRKYDQVSFVSLSTGKRIQADSKKPNGWLKADTTTETEFTKFNLVQPSDPNSNPFCMESGYVRIEPSAYLNYFWNWWYSGGFAGGNGNYAYYPKFDDGSNRIQIINLDGGCLQDGSKITFKDYNTILAQQQYLTVWNEGPWDQYLFLWSSRVVNGTMFYLKLDSAPARDWSADLIYR
;
A
#
# COMPACT_ATOMS: atom_id res chain seq x y z
N MET A 1 -10.05 16.28 -16.31
CA MET A 1 -8.65 16.75 -16.30
C MET A 1 -7.88 15.98 -17.37
N PRO A 2 -6.84 16.54 -18.00
CA PRO A 2 -6.12 15.83 -19.03
C PRO A 2 -5.47 14.60 -18.41
N THR A 3 -5.87 13.42 -18.86
CA THR A 3 -5.29 12.10 -18.56
C THR A 3 -3.87 11.94 -19.14
N GLN A 4 -3.19 13.04 -19.46
CA GLN A 4 -1.97 13.07 -20.27
C GLN A 4 -0.68 13.35 -19.49
N LEU A 5 -0.73 13.50 -18.16
CA LEU A 5 0.49 13.53 -17.35
C LEU A 5 0.85 12.11 -16.86
N PRO A 6 2.07 11.61 -17.11
CA PRO A 6 2.54 10.35 -16.56
C PRO A 6 2.42 10.37 -15.03
N GLY A 7 1.59 9.48 -14.47
CA GLY A 7 1.28 9.42 -13.03
C GLY A 7 -0.19 9.68 -12.67
N TRP A 8 -0.97 10.29 -13.56
CA TRP A 8 -2.42 10.52 -13.39
C TRP A 8 -3.27 9.51 -14.18
N ALA A 9 -2.83 8.26 -14.17
CA ALA A 9 -3.64 7.14 -14.68
C ALA A 9 -4.79 6.84 -13.72
N ASP A 10 -5.75 6.04 -14.16
CA ASP A 10 -6.78 5.50 -13.28
C ASP A 10 -6.15 4.53 -12.27
N TRP A 11 -6.16 4.96 -11.00
CA TRP A 11 -5.60 4.26 -9.84
C TRP A 11 -6.66 4.13 -8.72
N GLY A 12 -7.94 4.10 -9.07
CA GLY A 12 -9.04 4.03 -8.10
C GLY A 12 -8.99 5.15 -7.06
N GLN A 13 -8.52 6.35 -7.45
CA GLN A 13 -8.29 7.47 -6.53
C GLN A 13 -9.55 7.81 -5.72
N LYS A 14 -10.69 7.85 -6.40
CA LYS A 14 -11.98 8.19 -5.83
C LYS A 14 -12.41 7.18 -4.77
N GLU A 15 -12.40 5.90 -5.13
CA GLU A 15 -12.78 4.79 -4.27
C GLU A 15 -11.84 4.72 -3.05
N ARG A 16 -10.54 4.89 -3.25
CA ARG A 16 -9.57 4.93 -2.15
C ARG A 16 -9.79 6.12 -1.23
N ALA A 17 -10.13 7.31 -1.74
CA ALA A 17 -10.45 8.46 -0.89
C ALA A 17 -11.66 8.20 0.01
N GLU A 18 -12.73 7.61 -0.52
CA GLU A 18 -13.91 7.21 0.25
C GLU A 18 -13.54 6.15 1.30
N GLN A 19 -12.74 5.15 0.91
CA GLN A 19 -12.32 4.08 1.79
C GLN A 19 -11.40 4.58 2.91
N ILE A 20 -10.41 5.42 2.61
CA ILE A 20 -9.56 6.09 3.60
C ILE A 20 -10.43 6.86 4.59
N ALA A 21 -11.36 7.70 4.09
CA ALA A 21 -12.23 8.51 4.93
C ALA A 21 -13.09 7.68 5.92
N SER A 22 -13.45 6.46 5.52
CA SER A 22 -14.24 5.54 6.36
C SER A 22 -13.42 4.63 7.27
N SER A 23 -12.09 4.56 7.08
CA SER A 23 -11.24 3.57 7.73
C SER A 23 -10.94 3.92 9.20
N ASP A 24 -10.78 2.90 10.04
CA ASP A 24 -10.53 3.09 11.48
C ASP A 24 -9.12 3.62 11.76
N TYR A 25 -8.15 3.32 10.89
CA TYR A 25 -6.75 3.70 11.10
C TYR A 25 -6.51 5.22 11.08
N ILE A 26 -7.43 6.01 10.52
CA ILE A 26 -7.36 7.48 10.53
C ILE A 26 -8.21 8.10 11.64
N LYS A 27 -8.85 7.30 12.51
CA LYS A 27 -9.64 7.81 13.64
C LYS A 27 -8.74 8.02 14.86
N ASN A 28 -9.25 8.73 15.86
CA ASN A 28 -8.59 8.95 17.16
C ASN A 28 -7.21 9.63 17.07
N GLN A 29 -6.95 10.39 16.00
CA GLN A 29 -5.72 11.19 15.87
C GLN A 29 -6.00 12.63 16.31
N ASP A 30 -5.02 13.34 16.88
CA ASP A 30 -5.15 14.78 17.12
C ASP A 30 -4.99 15.60 15.83
N VAL A 31 -4.10 15.13 14.96
CA VAL A 31 -3.67 15.77 13.72
C VAL A 31 -3.26 14.68 12.73
N ILE A 32 -3.55 14.90 11.45
CA ILE A 32 -3.09 14.04 10.35
C ILE A 32 -2.43 14.92 9.30
N VAL A 33 -1.26 14.48 8.83
CA VAL A 33 -0.60 15.01 7.65
C VAL A 33 -0.86 14.04 6.50
N PHE A 34 -1.48 14.52 5.44
CA PHE A 34 -1.63 13.78 4.19
C PHE A 34 -0.65 14.30 3.15
N GLU A 35 0.01 13.39 2.45
CA GLU A 35 0.88 13.69 1.32
C GLU A 35 0.21 13.31 -0.02
N SER A 36 0.74 13.83 -1.13
CA SER A 36 0.33 13.46 -2.49
C SER A 36 -1.17 13.59 -2.82
N LEU A 37 -1.93 14.44 -2.10
CA LEU A 37 -3.33 14.74 -2.41
C LEU A 37 -3.47 15.76 -3.54
N SER A 38 -2.79 15.56 -4.68
CA SER A 38 -2.72 16.56 -5.75
C SER A 38 -3.94 16.61 -6.68
N ASP A 39 -4.79 15.56 -6.72
CA ASP A 39 -6.05 15.58 -7.48
C ASP A 39 -7.15 16.32 -6.70
N PRO A 40 -7.64 17.50 -7.17
CA PRO A 40 -8.57 18.31 -6.38
C PRO A 40 -9.91 17.64 -6.06
N ASN A 41 -10.44 16.80 -6.95
CA ASN A 41 -11.73 16.15 -6.76
C ASN A 41 -11.64 15.04 -5.70
N THR A 42 -10.62 14.19 -5.82
CA THR A 42 -10.31 13.12 -4.87
C THR A 42 -9.98 13.70 -3.50
N ARG A 43 -9.15 14.76 -3.45
CA ARG A 43 -8.84 15.47 -2.22
C ARG A 43 -10.11 15.99 -1.54
N LYS A 44 -11.04 16.59 -2.30
CA LYS A 44 -12.32 17.06 -1.76
C LYS A 44 -13.13 15.92 -1.13
N ILE A 45 -13.21 14.76 -1.79
CA ILE A 45 -13.93 13.58 -1.27
C ILE A 45 -13.37 13.16 0.09
N LEU A 46 -12.05 12.99 0.18
CA LEU A 46 -11.39 12.61 1.43
C LEU A 46 -11.61 13.66 2.53
N LEU A 47 -11.31 14.92 2.24
CA LEU A 47 -11.35 16.01 3.22
C LEU A 47 -12.77 16.28 3.74
N ASP A 48 -13.79 16.21 2.87
CA ASP A 48 -15.19 16.35 3.29
C ASP A 48 -15.66 15.12 4.08
N GLY A 49 -15.25 13.91 3.68
CA GLY A 49 -15.61 12.66 4.36
C GLY A 49 -15.13 12.59 5.81
N ILE A 50 -14.01 13.25 6.14
CA ILE A 50 -13.42 13.25 7.48
C ILE A 50 -13.70 14.53 8.28
N ARG A 51 -14.40 15.52 7.70
CA ARG A 51 -14.58 16.86 8.29
C ARG A 51 -15.30 16.86 9.65
N SER A 52 -16.19 15.90 9.89
CA SER A 52 -16.88 15.76 11.18
C SER A 52 -15.93 15.39 12.32
N GLN A 53 -14.83 14.68 12.01
CA GLN A 53 -13.79 14.30 12.97
C GLN A 53 -12.66 15.33 12.99
N TYR A 54 -12.30 15.87 11.82
CA TYR A 54 -11.19 16.81 11.64
C TYR A 54 -11.68 18.11 10.98
N PRO A 55 -12.38 19.00 11.73
CA PRO A 55 -13.01 20.19 11.15
C PRO A 55 -12.01 21.28 10.75
N TYR A 56 -10.80 21.28 11.31
CA TYR A 56 -9.77 22.28 11.02
C TYR A 56 -8.81 21.74 9.97
N GLN A 57 -8.87 22.29 8.76
CA GLN A 57 -8.14 21.76 7.60
C GLN A 57 -7.40 22.88 6.85
N THR A 58 -6.20 22.58 6.35
CA THR A 58 -5.50 23.44 5.39
C THR A 58 -5.93 23.13 3.96
N ASP A 59 -5.62 24.02 3.01
CA ASP A 59 -5.60 23.62 1.58
C ASP A 59 -4.28 22.87 1.29
N ALA A 60 -4.14 22.31 0.09
CA ALA A 60 -2.89 21.71 -0.36
C ALA A 60 -1.82 22.78 -0.61
N VAL A 61 -0.59 22.51 -0.17
CA VAL A 61 0.57 23.40 -0.40
C VAL A 61 0.72 23.73 -1.89
N GLY A 62 0.91 25.02 -2.20
CA GLY A 62 1.19 25.45 -3.57
C GLY A 62 0.01 25.52 -4.52
N ARG A 63 -1.22 25.23 -4.04
CA ARG A 63 -2.45 25.31 -4.86
C ARG A 63 -2.94 26.74 -5.05
N THR A 64 -3.01 27.51 -3.97
CA THR A 64 -3.50 28.89 -3.95
C THR A 64 -2.86 29.65 -2.80
N ARG A 65 -2.74 30.97 -2.93
CA ARG A 65 -2.33 31.86 -1.84
C ARG A 65 -3.48 32.18 -0.86
N SER A 66 -4.72 32.02 -1.31
CA SER A 66 -5.91 32.37 -0.51
C SER A 66 -6.09 31.41 0.67
N GLY A 67 -6.54 31.94 1.80
CA GLY A 67 -6.81 31.12 2.99
C GLY A 67 -5.56 30.68 3.76
N TRP A 68 -4.40 31.28 3.49
CA TRP A 68 -3.15 31.11 4.24
C TRP A 68 -2.79 32.40 4.97
N ASN A 69 -2.21 32.32 6.16
CA ASN A 69 -1.67 33.50 6.85
C ASN A 69 -0.45 34.05 6.10
N ALA A 70 0.35 33.17 5.49
CA ALA A 70 1.45 33.54 4.61
C ALA A 70 1.71 32.45 3.56
N THR A 71 2.18 32.88 2.39
CA THR A 71 2.78 32.02 1.35
C THR A 71 4.24 32.43 1.18
N LEU A 72 5.15 31.52 1.47
CA LEU A 72 6.59 31.76 1.46
C LEU A 72 7.30 30.88 0.43
N GLY A 73 8.58 31.18 0.20
CA GLY A 73 9.43 30.47 -0.77
C GLY A 73 9.05 30.75 -2.23
N THR A 74 9.38 29.83 -3.13
CA THR A 74 9.28 30.03 -4.58
C THR A 74 7.90 29.60 -5.12
N TYR A 75 6.83 30.30 -4.72
CA TYR A 75 5.48 30.02 -5.24
C TYR A 75 5.40 30.28 -6.75
N ARG A 76 5.01 29.27 -7.53
CA ARG A 76 4.82 29.39 -8.99
C ARG A 76 3.35 29.35 -9.36
N GLN A 77 2.90 30.31 -10.18
CA GLN A 77 1.51 30.39 -10.62
C GLN A 77 1.12 29.28 -11.60
N SER A 78 2.05 28.82 -12.44
CA SER A 78 1.82 27.76 -13.42
C SER A 78 2.74 26.58 -13.11
N THR A 79 2.13 25.46 -12.71
CA THR A 79 2.77 24.17 -12.43
C THR A 79 1.87 23.05 -12.91
N SER A 80 2.44 21.85 -13.11
CA SER A 80 1.66 20.67 -13.49
C SER A 80 0.74 20.21 -12.37
N ALA A 81 1.13 20.43 -11.11
CA ALA A 81 0.35 20.08 -9.92
C ALA A 81 0.76 20.91 -8.70
N ASP A 82 -0.16 21.01 -7.72
CA ASP A 82 0.17 21.47 -6.38
C ASP A 82 1.04 20.42 -5.63
N GLY A 83 1.61 20.78 -4.48
CA GLY A 83 2.49 19.88 -3.74
C GLY A 83 1.78 18.81 -2.92
N GLY A 84 0.43 18.79 -2.91
CA GLY A 84 -0.36 17.69 -2.35
C GLY A 84 -0.31 17.49 -0.83
N VAL A 85 0.41 18.34 -0.08
CA VAL A 85 0.49 18.24 1.39
C VAL A 85 -0.65 19.01 2.06
N VAL A 86 -1.42 18.31 2.88
CA VAL A 86 -2.55 18.86 3.66
C VAL A 86 -2.41 18.46 5.13
N ILE A 87 -2.75 19.38 6.04
CA ILE A 87 -2.86 19.07 7.46
C ILE A 87 -4.32 19.23 7.89
N VAL A 88 -4.84 18.22 8.61
CA VAL A 88 -6.15 18.25 9.24
C VAL A 88 -6.02 18.01 10.75
N SER A 89 -6.88 18.63 11.55
CA SER A 89 -6.83 18.50 13.01
C SER A 89 -8.22 18.50 13.63
N GLN A 90 -8.34 17.79 14.76
CA GLN A 90 -9.50 17.89 15.65
C GLN A 90 -9.53 19.24 16.39
N TRP A 91 -8.37 19.87 16.54
CA TRP A 91 -8.16 21.06 17.35
C TRP A 91 -7.97 22.32 16.49
N PRO A 92 -8.37 23.51 16.99
CA PRO A 92 -8.24 24.76 16.26
C PRO A 92 -6.82 25.01 15.72
N ILE A 93 -6.73 25.30 14.41
CA ILE A 93 -5.52 25.81 13.76
C ILE A 93 -5.54 27.35 13.88
N GLU A 94 -4.66 27.90 14.72
CA GLU A 94 -4.55 29.35 14.95
C GLU A 94 -3.72 30.06 13.88
N GLU A 95 -2.77 29.35 13.28
CA GLU A 95 -1.90 29.86 12.23
C GLU A 95 -1.65 28.73 11.23
N LYS A 96 -1.73 29.07 9.94
CA LYS A 96 -1.34 28.19 8.83
C LYS A 96 -0.50 28.94 7.80
N VAL A 97 0.69 28.43 7.52
CA VAL A 97 1.64 28.97 6.55
C VAL A 97 2.01 27.87 5.58
N GLN A 98 2.10 28.22 4.30
CA GLN A 98 2.67 27.33 3.29
C GLN A 98 4.03 27.85 2.84
N TYR A 99 4.94 26.95 2.54
CA TYR A 99 6.27 27.26 2.01
C TYR A 99 6.56 26.37 0.82
N ILE A 100 6.84 26.97 -0.34
CA ILE A 100 7.22 26.25 -1.55
C ILE A 100 8.74 26.22 -1.60
N PHE A 101 9.34 25.03 -1.75
CA PHE A 101 10.79 24.90 -1.65
C PHE A 101 11.53 25.81 -2.63
N ASN A 102 12.64 26.39 -2.16
CA ASN A 102 13.44 27.29 -3.00
C ASN A 102 14.09 26.53 -4.15
N ASN A 103 14.54 25.30 -3.87
CA ASN A 103 14.94 24.34 -4.87
C ASN A 103 13.70 23.53 -5.32
N PRO A 104 13.23 23.69 -6.57
CA PRO A 104 12.05 22.98 -7.08
C PRO A 104 12.27 21.46 -7.21
N GLY A 105 13.50 20.98 -7.06
CA GLY A 105 13.84 19.58 -7.25
C GLY A 105 14.15 19.25 -8.71
N CYS A 106 14.07 17.96 -9.04
CA CYS A 106 14.48 17.39 -10.33
C CYS A 106 13.49 16.32 -10.80
N GLY A 107 13.55 15.99 -12.10
CA GLY A 107 12.57 15.11 -12.73
C GLY A 107 11.14 15.65 -12.65
N PRO A 108 10.12 14.79 -12.54
CA PRO A 108 8.72 15.22 -12.46
C PRO A 108 8.45 16.21 -11.32
N ASP A 109 9.11 16.04 -10.18
CA ASP A 109 8.94 16.88 -8.99
C ASP A 109 9.25 18.36 -9.27
N SER A 110 10.19 18.64 -10.19
CA SER A 110 10.53 20.02 -10.61
C SER A 110 9.33 20.78 -11.19
N SER A 111 8.30 20.08 -11.67
CA SER A 111 7.09 20.66 -12.25
C SER A 111 5.96 20.90 -11.23
N TYR A 112 6.16 20.57 -9.94
CA TYR A 112 5.15 20.68 -8.88
C TYR A 112 5.50 21.75 -7.86
N ASN A 113 4.51 22.41 -7.25
CA ASN A 113 4.77 23.28 -6.10
C ASN A 113 5.00 22.47 -4.80
N LYS A 114 6.00 21.57 -4.79
CA LYS A 114 6.41 20.83 -3.59
C LYS A 114 6.93 21.78 -2.51
N GLY A 115 6.65 21.42 -1.26
CA GLY A 115 6.86 22.30 -0.13
C GLY A 115 6.39 21.67 1.16
N PHE A 116 6.20 22.51 2.16
CA PHE A 116 5.64 22.13 3.44
C PHE A 116 4.52 23.07 3.89
N THR A 117 3.65 22.52 4.72
CA THR A 117 2.60 23.24 5.45
C THR A 117 3.01 23.31 6.90
N TYR A 118 3.03 24.51 7.49
CA TYR A 118 3.16 24.72 8.92
C TYR A 118 1.81 25.09 9.52
N VAL A 119 1.48 24.51 10.67
CA VAL A 119 0.35 24.92 11.49
C VAL A 119 0.75 25.08 12.95
N ARG A 120 0.13 26.05 13.63
CA ARG A 120 0.07 26.12 15.10
C ARG A 120 -1.31 25.69 15.56
N ILE A 121 -1.37 24.65 16.36
CA ILE A 121 -2.60 24.03 16.85
C ILE A 121 -2.76 24.32 18.33
N ASN A 122 -3.98 24.65 18.75
CA ASN A 122 -4.33 24.87 20.15
C ASN A 122 -5.20 23.73 20.69
N LYS A 123 -4.59 22.83 21.46
CA LYS A 123 -5.27 21.74 22.17
C LYS A 123 -5.54 22.15 23.61
N ASN A 124 -6.76 22.63 23.87
CA ASN A 124 -7.23 23.01 25.21
C ASN A 124 -6.31 24.01 25.93
N GLY A 125 -5.85 25.05 25.22
CA GLY A 125 -4.95 26.08 25.73
C GLY A 125 -3.47 25.74 25.62
N LYS A 126 -3.11 24.50 25.30
CA LYS A 126 -1.73 24.08 25.05
C LYS A 126 -1.44 24.07 23.55
N LYS A 127 -0.42 24.83 23.16
CA LYS A 127 -0.04 24.97 21.75
C LYS A 127 1.03 23.96 21.38
N PHE A 128 0.95 23.49 20.14
CA PHE A 128 2.00 22.72 19.50
C PHE A 128 2.01 23.03 18.00
N HIS A 129 3.12 22.70 17.36
CA HIS A 129 3.38 23.04 15.97
C HIS A 129 3.60 21.78 15.16
N VAL A 130 3.08 21.79 13.93
CA VAL A 130 3.25 20.69 12.99
C VAL A 130 3.70 21.24 11.65
N ILE A 131 4.79 20.70 11.13
CA ILE A 131 5.26 20.89 9.77
C ILE A 131 4.98 19.60 9.02
N GLY A 132 4.02 19.62 8.09
CA GLY A 132 3.74 18.54 7.16
C GLY A 132 4.51 18.75 5.85
N THR A 133 5.16 17.73 5.31
CA THR A 133 5.99 17.87 4.10
C THR A 133 6.01 16.61 3.22
N GLN A 134 6.36 16.79 1.95
CA GLN A 134 6.80 15.72 1.06
C GLN A 134 7.97 16.22 0.22
N VAL A 135 9.17 15.74 0.51
CA VAL A 135 10.41 16.21 -0.15
C VAL A 135 10.69 15.48 -1.46
N GLN A 136 11.79 15.81 -2.14
CA GLN A 136 12.19 15.25 -3.44
C GLN A 136 12.23 13.72 -3.44
N THR A 137 11.52 13.12 -4.40
CA THR A 137 11.47 11.68 -4.62
C THR A 137 12.84 11.15 -5.08
N VAL A 138 13.19 9.94 -4.64
CA VAL A 138 14.37 9.23 -5.14
C VAL A 138 14.11 8.78 -6.58
N GLY A 139 14.98 9.15 -7.52
CA GLY A 139 14.83 8.69 -8.90
C GLY A 139 15.99 9.06 -9.83
N PRO A 140 16.16 8.30 -10.93
CA PRO A 140 17.28 8.48 -11.87
C PRO A 140 17.19 9.76 -12.71
N ALA A 141 16.05 10.46 -12.66
CA ALA A 141 15.90 11.77 -13.29
C ALA A 141 16.70 12.88 -12.57
N CYS A 142 17.31 12.56 -11.43
CA CYS A 142 18.19 13.42 -10.65
C CYS A 142 19.61 12.85 -10.70
N SER A 143 20.62 13.69 -10.97
CA SER A 143 22.02 13.26 -11.11
C SER A 143 22.58 12.57 -9.85
N ASP A 144 22.06 12.89 -8.67
CA ASP A 144 22.43 12.30 -7.38
C ASP A 144 21.26 11.59 -6.69
N LEU A 145 20.29 11.11 -7.47
CA LEU A 145 19.05 10.51 -6.98
C LEU A 145 18.22 11.44 -6.07
N GLY A 146 18.45 12.75 -6.15
CA GLY A 146 17.68 13.79 -5.46
C GLY A 146 18.21 14.17 -4.07
N ARG A 147 19.36 13.64 -3.64
CA ARG A 147 19.92 13.86 -2.29
C ARG A 147 20.22 15.34 -2.02
N SER A 148 20.84 16.05 -2.96
CA SER A 148 21.16 17.48 -2.81
C SER A 148 19.90 18.34 -2.75
N ALA A 149 18.85 17.97 -3.50
CA ALA A 149 17.57 18.63 -3.42
C ALA A 149 16.93 18.42 -2.04
N ARG A 150 16.85 17.17 -1.54
CA ARG A 150 16.35 16.88 -0.18
C ARG A 150 17.12 17.64 0.90
N ARG A 151 18.46 17.66 0.83
CA ARG A 151 19.30 18.44 1.77
C ARG A 151 18.93 19.93 1.78
N SER A 152 18.74 20.54 0.60
CA SER A 152 18.31 21.93 0.48
C SER A 152 16.91 22.16 1.07
N GLN A 153 15.99 21.22 0.82
CA GLN A 153 14.61 21.26 1.30
C GLN A 153 14.54 21.12 2.83
N PHE A 154 15.36 20.24 3.43
CA PHE A 154 15.51 20.15 4.89
C PHE A 154 16.06 21.45 5.48
N GLY A 155 17.00 22.10 4.79
CA GLY A 155 17.47 23.45 5.14
C GLY A 155 16.34 24.47 5.18
N ASN A 156 15.48 24.50 4.16
CA ASN A 156 14.31 25.41 4.14
C ASN A 156 13.36 25.18 5.33
N ILE A 157 13.10 23.92 5.70
CA ILE A 157 12.26 23.60 6.87
C ILE A 157 12.92 24.12 8.16
N LYS A 158 14.20 23.82 8.38
CA LYS A 158 14.93 24.25 9.56
C LYS A 158 15.00 25.77 9.67
N ASP A 159 15.33 26.45 8.57
CA ASP A 159 15.43 27.90 8.54
C ASP A 159 14.08 28.54 8.85
N PHE A 160 12.99 28.04 8.27
CA PHE A 160 11.64 28.51 8.56
C PHE A 160 11.30 28.35 10.05
N ILE A 161 11.57 27.19 10.65
CA ILE A 161 11.35 26.97 12.08
C ILE A 161 12.14 27.98 12.91
N ASN A 162 13.41 28.23 12.56
CA ASN A 162 14.26 29.22 13.24
C ASN A 162 13.74 30.66 13.11
N THR A 163 13.00 30.99 12.03
CA THR A 163 12.36 32.32 11.91
C THR A 163 11.14 32.48 12.81
N LYS A 164 10.60 31.38 13.34
CA LYS A 164 9.43 31.41 14.22
C LYS A 164 9.88 31.60 15.66
N THR A 165 9.31 32.59 16.33
CA THR A 165 9.40 32.80 17.77
C THR A 165 8.48 31.82 18.52
N ILE A 166 8.82 30.54 18.45
CA ILE A 166 8.13 29.45 19.15
C ILE A 166 8.66 29.36 20.59
N PRO A 167 7.80 29.32 21.62
CA PRO A 167 8.23 29.08 23.00
C PRO A 167 8.96 27.74 23.17
N ALA A 168 10.00 27.70 24.00
CA ALA A 168 10.84 26.52 24.19
C ALA A 168 10.09 25.34 24.83
N ASP A 169 8.96 25.58 25.47
CA ASP A 169 8.08 24.60 26.12
C ASP A 169 6.94 24.10 25.22
N GLU A 170 6.84 24.57 23.98
CA GLU A 170 5.89 24.06 22.98
C GLU A 170 6.51 22.95 22.12
N LEU A 171 5.71 21.94 21.77
CA LEU A 171 6.16 20.80 20.94
C LEU A 171 6.20 21.20 19.46
N VAL A 172 7.28 20.84 18.75
CA VAL A 172 7.41 21.04 17.31
C VAL A 172 7.63 19.71 16.60
N LEU A 173 6.65 19.32 15.78
CA LEU A 173 6.65 18.09 15.00
C LEU A 173 6.95 18.37 13.53
N ILE A 174 7.74 17.50 12.90
CA ILE A 174 8.02 17.50 11.47
C ILE A 174 7.61 16.13 10.92
N ALA A 175 6.61 16.08 10.04
CA ALA A 175 5.95 14.86 9.62
C ALA A 175 5.79 14.77 8.10
N GLY A 176 5.91 13.54 7.59
CA GLY A 176 5.56 13.20 6.21
C GLY A 176 6.57 12.27 5.53
N ASP A 177 6.44 12.13 4.21
CA ASP A 177 7.36 11.35 3.38
C ASP A 177 8.65 12.13 3.11
N MET A 178 9.71 11.73 3.83
CA MET A 178 11.03 12.33 3.72
C MET A 178 11.82 11.76 2.54
N ASN A 179 11.32 10.74 1.83
CA ASN A 179 12.05 10.07 0.74
C ASN A 179 13.51 9.68 1.09
N VAL A 180 13.78 9.41 2.37
CA VAL A 180 15.08 9.01 2.89
C VAL A 180 14.89 7.69 3.63
N THR A 181 15.59 6.65 3.17
CA THR A 181 15.51 5.31 3.75
C THR A 181 16.13 5.27 5.15
N ARG A 182 15.37 4.79 6.13
CA ARG A 182 15.82 4.63 7.53
C ARG A 182 17.14 3.86 7.61
N GLY A 183 18.06 4.34 8.46
CA GLY A 183 19.35 3.71 8.70
C GLY A 183 20.42 3.94 7.62
N SER A 184 20.07 4.58 6.50
CA SER A 184 21.05 5.00 5.50
C SER A 184 21.96 6.14 6.01
N ILE A 185 23.04 6.44 5.30
CA ILE A 185 23.87 7.63 5.61
C ILE A 185 23.04 8.91 5.53
N GLU A 186 22.18 9.02 4.51
CA GLU A 186 21.30 10.18 4.33
C GLU A 186 20.27 10.32 5.45
N TYR A 187 19.87 9.22 6.11
CA TYR A 187 18.98 9.26 7.27
C TYR A 187 19.59 10.03 8.44
N TYR A 188 20.84 9.73 8.82
CA TYR A 188 21.51 10.45 9.91
C TYR A 188 21.82 11.92 9.54
N GLU A 189 22.08 12.19 8.26
CA GLU A 189 22.19 13.56 7.74
C GLU A 189 20.86 14.30 7.82
N MET A 190 19.74 13.66 7.49
CA MET A 190 18.39 14.23 7.63
C MET A 190 18.12 14.62 9.08
N LEU A 191 18.38 13.72 10.05
CA LEU A 191 18.19 14.01 11.48
C LEU A 191 19.01 15.24 11.93
N THR A 192 20.25 15.34 11.44
CA THR A 192 21.15 16.47 11.74
C THR A 192 20.69 17.77 11.07
N ASN A 193 20.33 17.71 9.79
CA ASN A 193 19.90 18.85 9.00
C ASN A 193 18.58 19.44 9.52
N LEU A 194 17.64 18.61 9.98
CA LEU A 194 16.39 19.05 10.58
C LEU A 194 16.51 19.40 12.07
N ASN A 195 17.64 19.08 12.71
CA ASN A 195 17.84 19.17 14.15
C ASN A 195 16.74 18.44 14.95
N VAL A 196 16.54 17.16 14.65
CA VAL A 196 15.48 16.32 15.25
C VAL A 196 16.06 15.12 15.98
N SER A 197 15.28 14.57 16.91
CA SER A 197 15.59 13.34 17.64
C SER A 197 15.14 12.11 16.85
N GLU A 198 15.92 11.03 16.91
CA GLU A 198 15.51 9.74 16.37
C GLU A 198 14.39 9.14 17.24
N PRO A 199 13.23 8.76 16.66
CA PRO A 199 12.16 8.13 17.40
C PRO A 199 12.49 6.67 17.73
N LYS A 200 11.80 6.09 18.73
CA LYS A 200 11.71 4.64 18.83
C LYS A 200 10.76 4.11 17.75
N TYR A 201 11.18 3.13 16.98
CA TYR A 201 10.34 2.54 15.92
C TYR A 201 9.64 1.27 16.40
N ALA A 202 8.40 1.10 15.97
CA ALA A 202 7.58 -0.10 16.18
C ALA A 202 6.76 -0.41 14.92
N GLY A 203 6.13 -1.59 14.88
CA GLY A 203 5.26 -2.00 13.78
C GLY A 203 5.98 -2.72 12.66
N ILE A 204 5.54 -2.44 11.43
CA ILE A 204 6.14 -2.99 10.21
C ILE A 204 7.51 -2.34 9.92
N PRO A 205 8.44 -3.06 9.27
CA PRO A 205 9.81 -2.59 9.09
C PRO A 205 9.97 -1.60 7.93
N PHE A 206 8.98 -1.53 7.02
CA PHE A 206 9.02 -0.73 5.81
C PHE A 206 7.68 -0.03 5.60
N THR A 207 7.71 1.25 5.22
CA THR A 207 6.49 1.99 4.87
C THR A 207 6.11 1.76 3.41
N GLN A 208 7.04 1.35 2.56
CA GLN A 208 6.79 1.00 1.16
C GLN A 208 7.47 -0.34 0.89
N ASP A 209 6.67 -1.37 0.64
CA ASP A 209 7.17 -2.75 0.51
C ASP A 209 6.49 -3.47 -0.66
N PRO A 210 7.16 -3.63 -1.81
CA PRO A 210 6.60 -4.33 -2.96
C PRO A 210 6.49 -5.85 -2.78
N LYS A 211 6.93 -6.41 -1.64
CA LYS A 211 6.76 -7.84 -1.33
C LYS A 211 5.44 -8.14 -0.63
N VAL A 212 4.80 -7.14 -0.02
CA VAL A 212 3.52 -7.31 0.68
C VAL A 212 2.43 -6.35 0.21
N ASN A 213 2.77 -5.13 -0.21
CA ASN A 213 1.82 -4.16 -0.73
C ASN A 213 1.68 -4.31 -2.25
N SER A 214 0.54 -4.85 -2.70
CA SER A 214 0.30 -5.10 -4.13
C SER A 214 0.34 -3.83 -4.97
N PHE A 215 -0.01 -2.68 -4.41
CA PHE A 215 -0.03 -1.41 -5.11
C PHE A 215 1.38 -0.80 -5.23
N THR A 216 2.22 -0.94 -4.20
CA THR A 216 3.66 -0.64 -4.30
C THR A 216 4.32 -1.52 -5.36
N ALA A 217 4.05 -2.82 -5.35
CA ALA A 217 4.58 -3.76 -6.35
C ALA A 217 4.18 -3.38 -7.78
N LEU A 218 2.95 -2.90 -7.98
CA LEU A 218 2.44 -2.48 -9.28
C LEU A 218 3.09 -1.18 -9.78
N LYS A 219 3.34 -0.22 -8.90
CA LYS A 219 3.94 1.08 -9.25
C LYS A 219 5.46 1.04 -9.33
N ARG A 220 6.11 0.17 -8.55
CA ARG A 220 7.56 0.15 -8.31
C ARG A 220 8.11 -1.27 -8.40
N SER A 221 7.75 -1.99 -9.46
CA SER A 221 8.18 -3.36 -9.70
C SER A 221 9.71 -3.48 -9.62
N GLY A 222 10.20 -4.42 -8.81
CA GLY A 222 11.63 -4.69 -8.62
C GLY A 222 12.37 -3.71 -7.72
N SER A 223 11.68 -2.79 -7.04
CA SER A 223 12.31 -1.94 -6.01
C SER A 223 12.52 -2.72 -4.70
N GLU A 224 13.52 -2.30 -3.91
CA GLU A 224 13.70 -2.82 -2.56
C GLU A 224 12.72 -2.15 -1.57
N PRO A 225 12.26 -2.86 -0.53
CA PRO A 225 11.46 -2.28 0.54
C PRO A 225 12.19 -1.13 1.27
N VAL A 226 11.46 -0.06 1.59
CA VAL A 226 12.02 1.13 2.26
C VAL A 226 11.10 1.68 3.35
N TYR A 227 11.69 2.35 4.33
CA TYR A 227 11.00 3.13 5.35
C TYR A 227 11.34 4.60 5.13
N THR A 228 10.36 5.43 4.74
CA THR A 228 10.60 6.84 4.36
C THR A 228 9.62 7.86 4.96
N ASN A 229 8.54 7.41 5.60
CA ASN A 229 7.58 8.29 6.27
C ASN A 229 7.94 8.41 7.76
N TYR A 230 7.98 9.63 8.30
CA TYR A 230 8.39 9.87 9.68
C TYR A 230 7.49 10.90 10.36
N VAL A 231 7.43 10.84 11.69
CA VAL A 231 6.94 11.92 12.55
C VAL A 231 8.02 12.23 13.57
N LEU A 232 8.74 13.33 13.38
CA LEU A 232 9.98 13.66 14.11
C LEU A 232 9.76 14.84 15.05
N VAL A 233 10.49 14.88 16.17
CA VAL A 233 10.44 15.98 17.15
C VAL A 233 11.70 16.84 17.01
N SER A 234 11.52 18.15 16.87
CA SER A 234 12.63 19.11 16.86
C SER A 234 13.32 19.20 18.21
N LYS A 235 14.65 19.10 18.25
CA LYS A 235 15.50 19.18 19.46
C LYS A 235 15.56 20.55 20.10
N SER A 236 15.17 21.60 19.37
CA SER A 236 15.27 22.99 19.85
C SER A 236 14.16 23.39 20.83
N TYR A 237 13.12 22.57 20.96
CA TYR A 237 11.92 22.87 21.74
C TYR A 237 11.56 21.69 22.66
N PHE A 238 10.33 21.67 23.19
CA PHE A 238 9.91 20.67 24.16
C PHE A 238 10.18 19.24 23.67
N GLN A 239 10.98 18.50 24.45
CA GLN A 239 11.24 17.08 24.23
C GLN A 239 10.33 16.25 25.14
N PRO A 240 9.44 15.42 24.58
CA PRO A 240 8.77 14.42 25.39
C PRO A 240 9.79 13.37 25.86
N GLN A 241 9.55 12.77 27.03
CA GLN A 241 10.42 11.71 27.57
C GLN A 241 10.50 10.50 26.65
N VAL A 242 9.41 10.23 25.93
CA VAL A 242 9.28 9.14 24.99
C VAL A 242 8.66 9.68 23.70
N TRP A 243 9.19 9.25 22.56
CA TRP A 243 8.59 9.50 21.26
C TRP A 243 8.75 8.27 20.35
N GLN A 244 7.65 7.82 19.78
CA GLN A 244 7.55 6.59 19.02
C GLN A 244 7.02 6.86 17.61
N ASN A 245 7.50 6.09 16.63
CA ASN A 245 6.94 5.99 15.29
C ASN A 245 6.47 4.55 15.06
N LEU A 246 5.17 4.38 14.92
CA LEU A 246 4.54 3.10 14.60
C LEU A 246 4.14 3.10 13.13
N ALA A 247 4.81 2.32 12.30
CA ALA A 247 4.33 2.05 10.94
C ALA A 247 3.25 0.96 10.99
N TYR A 248 2.10 1.23 10.39
CA TYR A 248 0.94 0.34 10.41
C TYR A 248 0.49 0.01 8.98
N ASP A 249 0.15 -1.25 8.70
CA ASP A 249 -0.23 -1.79 7.39
C ASP A 249 -1.74 -2.12 7.29
N PRO A 250 -2.64 -1.11 7.33
CA PRO A 250 -4.05 -1.35 7.16
C PRO A 250 -4.36 -1.77 5.72
N ILE A 251 -5.30 -2.70 5.57
CA ILE A 251 -5.97 -2.95 4.30
C ILE A 251 -7.27 -2.14 4.23
N SER A 252 -7.70 -1.81 3.02
CA SER A 252 -9.02 -1.25 2.81
C SER A 252 -10.10 -2.22 3.27
N PRO A 253 -11.24 -1.76 3.86
CA PRO A 253 -12.37 -2.64 4.16
C PRO A 253 -13.05 -3.22 2.90
N LYS A 254 -12.92 -2.54 1.75
CA LYS A 254 -13.55 -2.94 0.49
C LYS A 254 -12.52 -3.06 -0.62
N ILE A 255 -12.79 -3.93 -1.59
CA ILE A 255 -12.01 -3.92 -2.84
C ILE A 255 -12.33 -2.66 -3.64
N TRP A 256 -11.36 -2.18 -4.41
CA TRP A 256 -11.56 -1.17 -5.45
C TRP A 256 -11.01 -1.68 -6.78
N LYS A 257 -11.49 -1.11 -7.88
CA LYS A 257 -11.19 -1.58 -9.24
C LYS A 257 -10.70 -0.44 -10.12
N ARG A 258 -9.70 -0.72 -10.95
CA ARG A 258 -9.29 0.14 -12.06
C ARG A 258 -10.15 -0.18 -13.29
N SER A 259 -10.21 0.75 -14.24
CA SER A 259 -10.89 0.62 -15.53
C SER A 259 -10.43 -0.58 -16.37
N ASN A 260 -9.19 -1.03 -16.20
CA ASN A 260 -8.68 -2.24 -16.85
C ASN A 260 -9.11 -3.55 -16.16
N GLY A 261 -9.93 -3.49 -15.11
CA GLY A 261 -10.40 -4.65 -14.34
C GLY A 261 -9.49 -5.07 -13.19
N HIS A 262 -8.33 -4.44 -13.02
CA HIS A 262 -7.44 -4.72 -11.88
C HIS A 262 -8.16 -4.42 -10.56
N ILE A 263 -8.13 -5.40 -9.65
CA ILE A 263 -8.70 -5.30 -8.31
C ILE A 263 -7.57 -5.13 -7.30
N SER A 264 -7.75 -4.24 -6.33
CA SER A 264 -6.85 -4.12 -5.17
C SER A 264 -7.63 -3.82 -3.90
N TYR A 265 -6.94 -3.97 -2.77
CA TYR A 265 -7.42 -3.69 -1.42
C TYR A 265 -6.40 -2.83 -0.65
N GLU A 266 -5.38 -2.30 -1.32
CA GLU A 266 -4.41 -1.38 -0.73
C GLU A 266 -4.95 0.05 -0.77
N LEU A 267 -4.76 0.82 0.30
CA LEU A 267 -5.23 2.21 0.36
C LEU A 267 -4.24 3.19 -0.31
N SER A 268 -2.97 2.81 -0.39
CA SER A 268 -1.86 3.60 -0.93
C SER A 268 -0.67 2.69 -1.23
N ASP A 269 0.29 3.17 -2.04
CA ASP A 269 1.61 2.54 -2.23
C ASP A 269 2.59 2.83 -1.07
N SER A 270 2.13 3.53 -0.02
CA SER A 270 2.85 3.72 1.23
C SER A 270 1.91 3.52 2.43
N TYR A 271 2.40 2.87 3.46
CA TYR A 271 1.74 2.65 4.73
C TYR A 271 1.86 3.86 5.67
N PRO A 272 0.82 4.17 6.47
CA PRO A 272 0.84 5.28 7.43
C PRO A 272 1.82 5.05 8.58
N VAL A 273 2.25 6.16 9.19
CA VAL A 273 3.08 6.18 10.41
C VAL A 273 2.41 7.05 11.47
N TYR A 274 2.25 6.50 12.68
CA TYR A 274 1.76 7.24 13.85
C TYR A 274 2.92 7.75 14.69
N GLY A 275 2.89 9.03 15.07
CA GLY A 275 3.81 9.64 16.01
C GLY A 275 3.14 9.91 17.36
N PHE A 276 3.63 9.32 18.44
CA PHE A 276 3.03 9.46 19.78
C PHE A 276 4.03 9.22 20.90
N VAL A 277 3.64 9.59 22.13
CA VAL A 277 4.46 9.39 23.34
C VAL A 277 4.32 7.97 23.89
N TYR A 278 3.12 7.58 24.34
CA TYR A 278 2.82 6.29 24.95
C TYR A 278 1.68 5.63 24.19
N ALA A 279 1.77 4.32 24.00
CA ALA A 279 0.69 3.53 23.46
C ALA A 279 -0.47 3.45 24.47
N ASP A 280 -1.68 3.40 23.93
CA ASP A 280 -2.93 3.27 24.68
C ASP A 280 -3.84 2.22 24.04
N SER A 281 -5.07 2.09 24.53
CA SER A 281 -6.05 1.11 24.04
C SER A 281 -6.48 1.32 22.57
N THR A 282 -6.16 2.47 21.98
CA THR A 282 -6.48 2.79 20.58
C THR A 282 -5.29 2.55 19.64
N THR A 283 -4.10 2.29 20.20
CA THR A 283 -2.88 2.05 19.42
C THR A 283 -2.90 0.65 18.80
N PRO A 284 -2.77 0.50 17.46
CA PRO A 284 -2.69 -0.81 16.84
C PRO A 284 -1.48 -1.60 17.32
N THR A 285 -1.69 -2.85 17.73
CA THR A 285 -0.63 -3.73 18.23
C THR A 285 -0.28 -4.88 17.28
N LYS A 286 -1.06 -5.05 16.20
CA LYS A 286 -0.93 -6.15 15.24
C LYS A 286 -1.08 -5.65 13.81
N SER A 287 -0.51 -6.41 12.88
CA SER A 287 -0.63 -6.16 11.44
C SER A 287 -2.08 -6.16 10.98
N GLY A 288 -2.44 -5.14 10.20
CA GLY A 288 -3.73 -5.06 9.51
C GLY A 288 -3.74 -5.88 8.21
N HIS A 289 -2.56 -6.27 7.72
CA HIS A 289 -2.34 -7.02 6.48
C HIS A 289 -2.41 -8.54 6.70
N LYS A 290 -3.48 -8.99 7.36
CA LYS A 290 -3.79 -10.42 7.53
C LYS A 290 -5.22 -10.70 7.06
N ARG A 291 -5.36 -11.22 5.84
CA ARG A 291 -6.66 -11.67 5.31
C ARG A 291 -6.84 -13.17 5.49
N LYS A 292 -8.09 -13.60 5.66
CA LYS A 292 -8.44 -15.01 5.91
C LYS A 292 -8.03 -15.94 4.76
N TYR A 293 -8.12 -15.43 3.53
CA TYR A 293 -7.86 -16.18 2.30
C TYR A 293 -6.57 -15.74 1.59
N ASP A 294 -5.62 -15.16 2.35
CA ASP A 294 -4.25 -14.97 1.91
C ASP A 294 -3.38 -16.15 2.29
N GLN A 295 -2.29 -16.33 1.55
CA GLN A 295 -1.27 -17.34 1.83
C GLN A 295 -1.82 -18.78 1.90
N VAL A 296 -2.92 -19.07 1.19
CA VAL A 296 -3.54 -20.40 1.17
C VAL A 296 -2.75 -21.36 0.30
N SER A 297 -2.86 -22.66 0.55
CA SER A 297 -2.30 -23.70 -0.30
C SER A 297 -3.36 -24.68 -0.81
N PHE A 298 -3.05 -25.33 -1.92
CA PHE A 298 -3.91 -26.33 -2.55
C PHE A 298 -3.16 -27.66 -2.65
N VAL A 299 -3.61 -28.67 -1.90
CA VAL A 299 -2.98 -30.01 -1.86
C VAL A 299 -3.77 -30.95 -2.76
N SER A 300 -3.16 -31.47 -3.82
CA SER A 300 -3.77 -32.45 -4.73
C SER A 300 -4.26 -33.67 -3.95
N LEU A 301 -5.53 -34.04 -4.16
CA LEU A 301 -6.13 -35.19 -3.52
C LEU A 301 -5.56 -36.51 -4.07
N SER A 302 -5.11 -36.53 -5.33
CA SER A 302 -4.56 -37.74 -5.97
C SER A 302 -3.10 -38.00 -5.61
N THR A 303 -2.29 -36.95 -5.39
CA THR A 303 -0.83 -37.09 -5.20
C THR A 303 -0.33 -36.65 -3.82
N GLY A 304 -1.14 -35.94 -3.04
CA GLY A 304 -0.72 -35.31 -1.78
C GLY A 304 0.26 -34.15 -1.96
N LYS A 305 0.54 -33.73 -3.20
CA LYS A 305 1.47 -32.64 -3.53
C LYS A 305 0.73 -31.31 -3.64
N ARG A 306 1.38 -30.22 -3.25
CA ARG A 306 0.89 -28.85 -3.30
C ARG A 306 1.09 -28.25 -4.67
N ILE A 307 0.11 -27.46 -5.12
CA ILE A 307 0.29 -26.54 -6.23
C ILE A 307 1.36 -25.50 -5.84
N GLN A 308 2.30 -25.21 -6.74
CA GLN A 308 3.27 -24.13 -6.59
C GLN A 308 3.49 -23.36 -7.90
N ALA A 309 3.86 -22.08 -7.74
CA ALA A 309 4.42 -21.26 -8.79
C ALA A 309 5.90 -21.62 -9.04
N ASP A 310 6.41 -21.25 -10.22
CA ASP A 310 7.81 -21.46 -10.58
C ASP A 310 8.71 -20.54 -9.74
N SER A 311 9.67 -21.11 -9.00
CA SER A 311 10.54 -20.36 -8.08
C SER A 311 11.56 -19.47 -8.77
N LYS A 312 11.77 -19.61 -10.08
CA LYS A 312 12.78 -18.87 -10.85
C LYS A 312 12.19 -17.71 -11.63
N LYS A 313 10.89 -17.75 -11.96
CA LYS A 313 10.23 -16.70 -12.74
C LYS A 313 8.74 -16.62 -12.44
N PRO A 314 8.18 -15.40 -12.39
CA PRO A 314 6.78 -15.21 -12.01
C PRO A 314 5.77 -15.73 -13.02
N ASN A 315 6.17 -15.90 -14.30
CA ASN A 315 5.31 -16.40 -15.38
C ASN A 315 5.63 -17.85 -15.80
N GLY A 316 6.24 -18.63 -14.91
CA GLY A 316 6.44 -20.07 -15.14
C GLY A 316 5.16 -20.87 -14.93
N TRP A 317 5.15 -22.09 -15.46
CA TRP A 317 3.99 -22.99 -15.37
C TRP A 317 3.73 -23.43 -13.93
N LEU A 318 2.45 -23.53 -13.56
CA LEU A 318 2.04 -24.08 -12.28
C LEU A 318 2.17 -25.60 -12.26
N LYS A 319 2.64 -26.12 -11.12
CA LYS A 319 2.82 -27.57 -10.90
C LYS A 319 2.33 -27.99 -9.53
N ALA A 320 1.88 -29.23 -9.41
CA ALA A 320 1.59 -29.89 -8.14
C ALA A 320 2.65 -30.96 -7.84
N ASP A 321 3.87 -30.54 -7.49
CA ASP A 321 5.09 -31.36 -7.50
C ASP A 321 5.88 -31.43 -6.17
N THR A 322 5.45 -30.71 -5.12
CA THR A 322 6.11 -30.72 -3.80
C THR A 322 5.15 -31.09 -2.66
N THR A 323 5.62 -31.79 -1.62
CA THR A 323 4.88 -31.95 -0.35
C THR A 323 5.26 -30.90 0.69
N THR A 324 6.40 -30.25 0.51
CA THR A 324 6.93 -29.21 1.39
C THR A 324 6.25 -27.88 1.10
N GLU A 325 5.80 -27.21 2.15
CA GLU A 325 5.29 -25.84 2.05
C GLU A 325 6.44 -24.84 1.87
N THR A 326 6.31 -23.96 0.89
CA THR A 326 7.24 -22.87 0.58
C THR A 326 6.44 -21.60 0.25
N GLU A 327 7.10 -20.45 0.12
CA GLU A 327 6.45 -19.22 -0.35
C GLU A 327 5.77 -19.37 -1.73
N PHE A 328 6.28 -20.26 -2.58
CA PHE A 328 5.73 -20.52 -3.92
C PHE A 328 4.51 -21.44 -3.91
N THR A 329 4.25 -22.15 -2.81
CA THR A 329 3.04 -22.97 -2.61
C THR A 329 1.85 -22.19 -2.06
N LYS A 330 2.01 -20.88 -1.87
CA LYS A 330 1.04 -20.00 -1.22
C LYS A 330 0.40 -19.04 -2.21
N PHE A 331 -0.90 -18.85 -2.06
CA PHE A 331 -1.72 -18.04 -2.97
C PHE A 331 -2.65 -17.11 -2.19
N ASN A 332 -2.88 -15.93 -2.74
CA ASN A 332 -3.85 -14.96 -2.25
C ASN A 332 -5.13 -15.07 -3.07
N LEU A 333 -6.28 -15.15 -2.39
CA LEU A 333 -7.59 -15.23 -3.04
C LEU A 333 -8.36 -13.92 -2.89
N VAL A 334 -9.02 -13.53 -3.98
CA VAL A 334 -10.00 -12.44 -4.00
C VAL A 334 -11.22 -12.92 -4.75
N GLN A 335 -12.42 -12.70 -4.21
CA GLN A 335 -13.67 -12.97 -4.92
C GLN A 335 -14.19 -11.67 -5.53
N PRO A 336 -14.12 -11.46 -6.87
CA PRO A 336 -14.44 -10.18 -7.50
C PRO A 336 -15.89 -9.68 -7.32
N SER A 337 -16.80 -10.59 -6.98
CA SER A 337 -18.21 -10.31 -6.70
C SER A 337 -18.47 -9.90 -5.26
N ASP A 338 -17.54 -10.14 -4.33
CA ASP A 338 -17.65 -9.69 -2.95
C ASP A 338 -17.05 -8.28 -2.83
N PRO A 339 -17.81 -7.29 -2.34
CA PRO A 339 -17.25 -5.95 -2.13
C PRO A 339 -16.24 -5.89 -0.99
N ASN A 340 -16.25 -6.81 -0.03
CA ASN A 340 -15.34 -6.82 1.10
C ASN A 340 -13.96 -7.34 0.66
N SER A 341 -12.90 -6.66 1.08
CA SER A 341 -11.53 -7.09 0.80
C SER A 341 -11.12 -8.35 1.57
N ASN A 342 -11.73 -8.57 2.74
CA ASN A 342 -11.43 -9.65 3.67
C ASN A 342 -12.73 -10.26 4.21
N PRO A 343 -13.49 -10.98 3.37
CA PRO A 343 -14.77 -11.55 3.78
C PRO A 343 -14.60 -12.65 4.82
N PHE A 344 -15.54 -12.72 5.77
CA PHE A 344 -15.57 -13.81 6.75
C PHE A 344 -15.80 -15.18 6.09
N CYS A 345 -16.50 -15.20 4.96
CA CYS A 345 -16.90 -16.40 4.25
C CYS A 345 -16.72 -16.18 2.73
N MET A 346 -15.81 -16.92 2.12
CA MET A 346 -15.74 -17.08 0.66
C MET A 346 -16.43 -18.38 0.30
N GLU A 347 -17.44 -18.33 -0.58
CA GLU A 347 -18.18 -19.52 -1.05
C GLU A 347 -17.70 -19.95 -2.44
N SER A 348 -18.36 -20.95 -3.03
CA SER A 348 -18.15 -21.31 -4.43
C SER A 348 -18.45 -20.12 -5.35
N GLY A 349 -17.56 -19.80 -6.29
CA GLY A 349 -17.76 -18.68 -7.19
C GLY A 349 -16.52 -18.29 -7.98
N TYR A 350 -16.63 -17.18 -8.71
CA TYR A 350 -15.50 -16.59 -9.44
C TYR A 350 -14.42 -16.14 -8.46
N VAL A 351 -13.17 -16.45 -8.78
CA VAL A 351 -12.04 -16.15 -7.92
C VAL A 351 -10.89 -15.58 -8.74
N ARG A 352 -10.14 -14.65 -8.17
CA ARG A 352 -8.82 -14.27 -8.65
C ARG A 352 -7.79 -14.91 -7.72
N ILE A 353 -6.84 -15.62 -8.31
CA ILE A 353 -5.80 -16.37 -7.60
C ILE A 353 -4.44 -15.79 -7.98
N GLU A 354 -3.67 -15.38 -7.00
CA GLU A 354 -2.36 -14.74 -7.14
C GLU A 354 -1.33 -15.53 -6.33
N PRO A 355 -0.16 -15.92 -6.87
CA PRO A 355 0.92 -16.46 -6.04
C PRO A 355 1.39 -15.40 -5.04
N SER A 356 1.45 -15.75 -3.76
CA SER A 356 1.82 -14.79 -2.71
C SER A 356 3.26 -14.28 -2.85
N ALA A 357 4.15 -15.05 -3.49
CA ALA A 357 5.50 -14.63 -3.83
C ALA A 357 5.60 -13.67 -5.03
N TYR A 358 4.54 -13.55 -5.85
CA TYR A 358 4.51 -12.77 -7.09
C TYR A 358 3.25 -11.91 -7.19
N LEU A 359 3.23 -10.80 -6.44
CA LEU A 359 2.13 -9.85 -6.45
C LEU A 359 1.87 -9.29 -7.87
N ASN A 360 0.60 -9.12 -8.21
CA ASN A 360 0.07 -8.73 -9.51
C ASN A 360 0.24 -9.77 -10.63
N TYR A 361 0.62 -11.00 -10.31
CA TYR A 361 0.56 -12.12 -11.27
C TYR A 361 -0.63 -13.01 -10.94
N PHE A 362 -1.54 -13.19 -11.89
CA PHE A 362 -2.78 -13.92 -11.65
C PHE A 362 -2.84 -15.20 -12.47
N TRP A 363 -3.44 -16.25 -11.92
CA TRP A 363 -3.62 -17.51 -12.63
C TRP A 363 -4.36 -17.28 -13.95
N ASN A 364 -3.73 -17.71 -15.03
CA ASN A 364 -4.25 -17.68 -16.38
C ASN A 364 -3.80 -18.95 -17.10
N TRP A 365 -4.33 -19.20 -18.29
CA TRP A 365 -3.96 -20.36 -19.09
C TRP A 365 -3.45 -19.92 -20.45
N TRP A 366 -2.55 -20.73 -21.01
CA TRP A 366 -1.93 -20.42 -22.29
C TRP A 366 -2.66 -21.09 -23.44
N TYR A 367 -2.77 -20.41 -24.57
CA TYR A 367 -3.30 -21.00 -25.80
C TYR A 367 -2.59 -20.44 -27.02
N SER A 368 -2.17 -21.35 -27.90
CA SER A 368 -1.36 -21.06 -29.07
C SER A 368 -2.12 -20.51 -30.28
N GLY A 369 -3.46 -20.57 -30.28
CA GLY A 369 -4.27 -20.15 -31.43
C GLY A 369 -4.50 -21.22 -32.51
N GLY A 370 -4.07 -22.47 -32.33
CA GLY A 370 -4.27 -23.51 -33.34
C GLY A 370 -4.13 -24.95 -32.84
N PHE A 371 -4.71 -25.90 -33.59
CA PHE A 371 -4.64 -27.34 -33.31
C PHE A 371 -3.19 -27.88 -33.29
N ALA A 372 -2.25 -27.20 -33.94
CA ALA A 372 -0.84 -27.59 -34.04
C ALA A 372 0.09 -26.88 -33.03
N GLY A 373 -0.40 -25.95 -32.21
CA GLY A 373 0.46 -25.06 -31.43
C GLY A 373 0.96 -25.61 -30.08
N GLY A 374 1.31 -26.89 -30.03
CA GLY A 374 2.16 -27.46 -28.99
C GLY A 374 1.43 -28.08 -27.79
N ASN A 375 2.19 -28.91 -27.05
CA ASN A 375 1.71 -29.72 -25.92
C ASN A 375 1.28 -28.91 -24.67
N GLY A 376 1.31 -27.58 -24.70
CA GLY A 376 1.06 -26.69 -23.56
C GLY A 376 -0.31 -25.98 -23.58
N ASN A 377 -1.16 -26.26 -24.56
CA ASN A 377 -2.48 -25.63 -24.64
C ASN A 377 -3.30 -25.90 -23.37
N TYR A 378 -3.84 -24.84 -22.79
CA TYR A 378 -4.55 -24.81 -21.52
C TYR A 378 -3.74 -25.15 -20.27
N ALA A 379 -2.40 -25.18 -20.36
CA ALA A 379 -1.55 -25.20 -19.18
C ALA A 379 -1.68 -23.87 -18.41
N TYR A 380 -1.75 -23.94 -17.08
CA TYR A 380 -1.85 -22.76 -16.23
C TYR A 380 -0.50 -22.16 -15.86
N TYR A 381 -0.45 -20.84 -15.85
CA TYR A 381 0.69 -20.04 -15.42
C TYR A 381 0.19 -18.71 -14.84
N PRO A 382 0.93 -18.06 -13.93
CA PRO A 382 0.60 -16.70 -13.53
C PRO A 382 0.98 -15.69 -14.63
N LYS A 383 0.10 -14.75 -14.93
CA LYS A 383 0.34 -13.68 -15.90
C LYS A 383 0.15 -12.31 -15.26
N PHE A 384 1.09 -11.41 -15.55
CA PHE A 384 1.11 -10.07 -14.96
C PHE A 384 -0.12 -9.26 -15.36
N ASP A 385 -0.81 -8.72 -14.36
CA ASP A 385 -2.01 -7.88 -14.47
C ASP A 385 -3.13 -8.45 -15.36
N ASP A 386 -3.17 -9.77 -15.55
CA ASP A 386 -4.11 -10.45 -16.44
C ASP A 386 -4.39 -11.87 -15.98
N GLY A 387 -5.46 -12.03 -15.19
CA GLY A 387 -5.94 -13.34 -14.73
C GLY A 387 -7.11 -13.85 -15.57
N SER A 388 -7.42 -15.13 -15.42
CA SER A 388 -8.66 -15.67 -15.98
C SER A 388 -9.87 -14.96 -15.39
N ASN A 389 -10.72 -14.42 -16.26
CA ASN A 389 -11.98 -13.79 -15.88
C ASN A 389 -13.12 -14.81 -15.67
N ARG A 390 -12.84 -16.11 -15.83
CA ARG A 390 -13.85 -17.18 -15.81
C ARG A 390 -13.55 -18.31 -14.82
N ILE A 391 -12.36 -18.32 -14.23
CA ILE A 391 -12.00 -19.32 -13.23
C ILE A 391 -12.90 -19.20 -11.99
N GLN A 392 -13.40 -20.35 -11.54
CA GLN A 392 -14.19 -20.49 -10.34
C GLN A 392 -13.55 -21.51 -9.40
N ILE A 393 -13.58 -21.21 -8.11
CA ILE A 393 -13.33 -22.18 -7.05
C ILE A 393 -14.67 -22.77 -6.62
N ILE A 394 -14.75 -24.09 -6.54
CA ILE A 394 -15.96 -24.82 -6.14
C ILE A 394 -15.64 -25.59 -4.86
N ASN A 395 -16.33 -25.26 -3.79
CA ASN A 395 -16.32 -26.01 -2.54
C ASN A 395 -17.25 -27.22 -2.67
N LEU A 396 -16.68 -28.42 -2.71
CA LEU A 396 -17.43 -29.67 -2.87
C LEU A 396 -18.15 -30.08 -1.58
N ASP A 397 -17.71 -29.55 -0.43
CA ASP A 397 -18.36 -29.77 0.87
C ASP A 397 -19.53 -28.79 1.11
N GLY A 398 -19.68 -27.76 0.25
CA GLY A 398 -20.68 -26.71 0.37
C GLY A 398 -20.34 -25.64 1.43
N GLY A 399 -21.06 -24.51 1.38
CA GLY A 399 -20.84 -23.38 2.28
C GLY A 399 -19.48 -22.70 2.12
N CYS A 400 -19.01 -22.05 3.19
CA CYS A 400 -17.75 -21.30 3.21
C CYS A 400 -16.54 -22.22 3.02
N LEU A 401 -15.54 -21.72 2.29
CA LEU A 401 -14.19 -22.27 2.28
C LEU A 401 -13.58 -22.22 3.67
N GLN A 402 -13.10 -23.38 4.14
CA GLN A 402 -12.49 -23.61 5.44
C GLN A 402 -11.16 -24.38 5.27
N ASP A 403 -10.35 -24.44 6.32
CA ASP A 403 -9.18 -25.31 6.30
C ASP A 403 -9.62 -26.76 6.15
N GLY A 404 -9.02 -27.46 5.18
CA GLY A 404 -9.36 -28.84 4.84
C GLY A 404 -10.55 -28.99 3.90
N SER A 405 -11.22 -27.91 3.46
CA SER A 405 -12.28 -28.01 2.46
C SER A 405 -11.79 -28.74 1.20
N LYS A 406 -12.60 -29.67 0.71
CA LYS A 406 -12.38 -30.33 -0.57
C LYS A 406 -12.91 -29.44 -1.69
N ILE A 407 -12.03 -29.02 -2.58
CA ILE A 407 -12.34 -28.08 -3.64
C ILE A 407 -11.99 -28.63 -5.02
N THR A 408 -12.55 -28.00 -6.05
CA THR A 408 -12.06 -28.10 -7.43
C THR A 408 -12.08 -26.72 -8.08
N PHE A 409 -11.29 -26.54 -9.13
CA PHE A 409 -11.34 -25.35 -9.97
C PHE A 409 -11.96 -25.71 -11.31
N LYS A 410 -12.79 -24.81 -11.83
CA LYS A 410 -13.26 -24.89 -13.22
C LYS A 410 -13.07 -23.57 -13.94
N ASP A 411 -12.88 -23.66 -15.24
CA ASP A 411 -12.72 -22.51 -16.13
C ASP A 411 -13.26 -22.85 -17.52
N TYR A 412 -13.32 -21.87 -18.41
CA TYR A 412 -13.93 -22.01 -19.72
C TYR A 412 -12.89 -22.33 -20.79
N ASN A 413 -13.02 -23.52 -21.39
CA ASN A 413 -12.27 -23.89 -22.58
C ASN A 413 -12.88 -23.20 -23.79
N THR A 414 -12.13 -22.27 -24.38
CA THR A 414 -12.61 -21.44 -25.50
C THR A 414 -12.80 -22.21 -26.81
N ILE A 415 -12.08 -23.31 -27.03
CA ILE A 415 -12.17 -24.10 -28.26
C ILE A 415 -13.32 -25.11 -28.20
N LEU A 416 -13.47 -25.79 -27.06
CA LEU A 416 -14.58 -26.72 -26.83
C LEU A 416 -15.88 -26.00 -26.43
N ALA A 417 -15.82 -24.69 -26.20
CA ALA A 417 -16.93 -23.85 -25.76
C ALA A 417 -17.67 -24.40 -24.52
N GLN A 418 -16.93 -24.99 -23.58
CA GLN A 418 -17.49 -25.65 -22.40
C GLN A 418 -16.64 -25.41 -21.14
N GLN A 419 -17.26 -25.62 -19.98
CA GLN A 419 -16.57 -25.62 -18.70
C GLN A 419 -15.75 -26.90 -18.55
N GLN A 420 -14.54 -26.76 -18.06
CA GLN A 420 -13.63 -27.86 -17.75
C GLN A 420 -13.03 -27.65 -16.37
N TYR A 421 -12.54 -28.73 -15.77
CA TYR A 421 -11.92 -28.75 -14.46
C TYR A 421 -10.41 -28.76 -14.58
N LEU A 422 -9.77 -27.97 -13.71
CA LEU A 422 -8.33 -27.94 -13.57
C LEU A 422 -7.84 -29.31 -13.10
N THR A 423 -6.90 -29.88 -13.84
CA THR A 423 -6.43 -31.25 -13.66
C THR A 423 -4.92 -31.24 -13.42
N VAL A 424 -4.47 -31.96 -12.41
CA VAL A 424 -3.04 -32.29 -12.25
C VAL A 424 -2.71 -33.37 -13.28
N TRP A 425 -1.90 -33.01 -14.25
CA TRP A 425 -1.46 -33.94 -15.28
C TRP A 425 -0.55 -35.02 -14.67
N ASN A 426 -0.65 -36.26 -15.17
CA ASN A 426 -0.01 -37.43 -14.54
C ASN A 426 0.84 -38.27 -15.51
N GLU A 427 1.08 -37.78 -16.72
CA GLU A 427 1.74 -38.55 -17.77
C GLU A 427 2.71 -37.69 -18.62
N GLY A 428 3.81 -38.32 -19.05
CA GLY A 428 4.75 -37.73 -20.00
C GLY A 428 5.51 -36.50 -19.48
N PRO A 429 6.04 -35.64 -20.37
CA PRO A 429 6.90 -34.51 -19.98
C PRO A 429 6.15 -33.39 -19.24
N TRP A 430 4.81 -33.46 -19.19
CA TRP A 430 3.93 -32.55 -18.46
C TRP A 430 3.45 -33.13 -17.14
N ASP A 431 4.04 -34.23 -16.67
CA ASP A 431 3.71 -34.77 -15.35
C ASP A 431 3.77 -33.68 -14.27
N GLN A 432 2.72 -33.64 -13.45
CA GLN A 432 2.46 -32.70 -12.36
C GLN A 432 2.09 -31.27 -12.76
N TYR A 433 2.06 -30.91 -14.04
CA TYR A 433 1.59 -29.59 -14.47
C TYR A 433 0.07 -29.45 -14.36
N LEU A 434 -0.43 -28.22 -14.24
CA LEU A 434 -1.87 -27.94 -14.17
C LEU A 434 -2.45 -27.59 -15.54
N PHE A 435 -3.51 -28.30 -15.95
CA PHE A 435 -4.20 -28.09 -17.22
C PHE A 435 -5.71 -27.96 -17.06
N LEU A 436 -6.35 -27.09 -17.86
CA LEU A 436 -7.80 -27.14 -18.07
C LEU A 436 -8.13 -28.31 -19.01
N TRP A 437 -8.70 -29.41 -18.49
CA TRP A 437 -8.82 -30.63 -19.31
C TRP A 437 -10.03 -31.51 -19.02
N SER A 438 -10.31 -31.81 -17.76
CA SER A 438 -11.36 -32.77 -17.43
C SER A 438 -12.75 -32.17 -17.63
N SER A 439 -13.70 -32.95 -18.18
CA SER A 439 -15.13 -32.57 -18.25
C SER A 439 -15.92 -32.92 -17.00
N ARG A 440 -15.31 -33.62 -16.03
CA ARG A 440 -15.94 -34.09 -14.80
C ARG A 440 -15.03 -33.87 -13.59
N VAL A 441 -15.63 -33.80 -12.40
CA VAL A 441 -14.89 -33.82 -11.14
C VAL A 441 -14.42 -35.24 -10.86
N VAL A 442 -13.10 -35.45 -10.79
CA VAL A 442 -12.44 -36.73 -10.48
C VAL A 442 -11.29 -36.49 -9.50
N ASN A 443 -10.69 -37.53 -8.92
CA ASN A 443 -9.64 -37.34 -7.90
C ASN A 443 -8.47 -36.45 -8.37
N GLY A 444 -8.10 -36.52 -9.66
CA GLY A 444 -7.04 -35.67 -10.25
C GLY A 444 -7.42 -34.20 -10.45
N THR A 445 -8.67 -33.81 -10.22
CA THR A 445 -9.16 -32.43 -10.29
C THR A 445 -9.53 -31.85 -8.92
N MET A 446 -9.33 -32.62 -7.85
CA MET A 446 -9.71 -32.25 -6.49
C MET A 446 -8.48 -31.87 -5.66
N PHE A 447 -8.66 -30.87 -4.79
CA PHE A 447 -7.62 -30.38 -3.90
C PHE A 447 -8.20 -30.19 -2.49
N TYR A 448 -7.38 -30.35 -1.46
CA TYR A 448 -7.66 -29.81 -0.14
C TYR A 448 -7.15 -28.37 -0.07
N LEU A 449 -8.02 -27.44 0.31
CA LEU A 449 -7.64 -26.08 0.67
C LEU A 449 -6.97 -26.10 2.05
N LYS A 450 -5.84 -25.41 2.17
CA LYS A 450 -5.17 -25.15 3.45
C LYS A 450 -5.09 -23.65 3.69
N LEU A 451 -5.66 -23.20 4.81
CA LEU A 451 -5.64 -21.78 5.20
C LEU A 451 -4.36 -21.46 5.97
N ASP A 452 -3.91 -20.21 5.91
CA ASP A 452 -2.75 -19.76 6.67
C ASP A 452 -3.10 -19.55 8.15
N SER A 453 -2.68 -20.51 8.99
CA SER A 453 -2.87 -20.48 10.44
C SER A 453 -1.88 -19.58 11.18
N ALA A 454 -0.90 -18.97 10.51
CA ALA A 454 0.05 -18.09 11.16
C ALA A 454 -0.68 -16.88 11.77
N PRO A 455 -0.40 -16.50 13.02
CA PRO A 455 -0.98 -15.30 13.60
C PRO A 455 -0.50 -14.06 12.84
N ALA A 456 -1.29 -12.98 12.87
CA ALA A 456 -0.81 -11.68 12.42
C ALA A 456 0.45 -11.28 13.21
N ARG A 457 1.37 -10.58 12.56
CA ARG A 457 2.54 -10.01 13.23
C ARG A 457 2.08 -9.15 14.40
N ASP A 458 2.64 -9.40 15.57
CA ASP A 458 2.34 -8.71 16.82
C ASP A 458 3.58 -7.93 17.27
N TRP A 459 3.39 -6.64 17.55
CA TRP A 459 4.43 -5.72 18.03
C TRP A 459 4.02 -5.06 19.35
N SER A 460 3.06 -5.64 20.08
CA SER A 460 2.62 -5.10 21.37
C SER A 460 3.78 -4.95 22.36
N ALA A 461 4.76 -5.86 22.31
CA ALA A 461 5.95 -5.86 23.15
C ALA A 461 6.99 -4.80 22.75
N ASP A 462 6.94 -4.31 21.50
CA ASP A 462 7.86 -3.29 20.99
C ASP A 462 7.42 -1.88 21.41
N LEU A 463 6.15 -1.70 21.76
CA LEU A 463 5.55 -0.42 22.16
C LEU A 463 5.93 -0.04 23.60
N ILE A 464 6.06 1.26 23.86
CA ILE A 464 6.18 1.84 25.20
C ILE A 464 4.81 2.30 25.67
N TYR A 465 4.39 1.82 26.83
CA TYR A 465 3.16 2.19 27.52
C TYR A 465 3.48 3.08 28.73
N ARG A 466 2.46 3.68 29.32
CA ARG A 466 2.58 4.50 30.53
C ARG A 466 2.51 3.66 31.80
#